data_AF-A0A1Q5CPD4-F1
#
_entry.id   AF-A0A1Q5CPD4-F1
#
_cell.length_a   1.000
_cell.length_b   1.000
_cell.length_c   1.000
_cell.angle_alpha   90.00
_cell.angle_beta   90.00
_cell.angle_gamma   90.00
#
_symmetry.space_group_name_H-M   'P 1'
#
loop_
_entity.id
_entity.type
_entity.pdbx_description
1 polymer ?
#
loop_
_entity_poly.entity_id
_entity_poly.type
_entity_poly.pdbx_seq_one_letter_code
_entity_poly.pdbx_strand_id
1 'polypeptide(L)'
;MARTPTLVLAGITAAVSATTLAPSAHAGTPAPHDRPAARCAHPADVLDLTNWKLTLPTGDDEDPTEITQPELAAFSAAPWFRAEAGCDAVRFRAAVDGVTTGGSAYPRAELREMTEGGEDEAAWSTTDGTHTLVVREAFTALPEERPYVVGAQVHGGDDDVTVFRLEGSRLYVTDGDDRHHHLVTDDYELGTEFEAGFVAKDGEIDAYYNGRFETTVAHDGDTNYFKAGAYTQANCDNSEPCAARNHGEVRISHLRVTHS
;
A
#
# COMPACT_ATOMS: atom_id res chain seq x y z
N MET A 1 -69.93 51.18 15.00
CA MET A 1 -71.10 51.32 14.10
C MET A 1 -70.59 51.17 12.68
N ALA A 2 -71.09 50.35 11.77
CA ALA A 2 -72.16 49.38 11.75
C ALA A 2 -71.81 48.33 10.68
N ARG A 3 -72.20 47.07 10.91
CA ARG A 3 -72.26 46.03 9.88
C ARG A 3 -73.40 46.35 8.90
N THR A 4 -73.28 46.02 7.62
CA THR A 4 -74.37 45.32 6.89
C THR A 4 -73.81 44.60 5.65
N PRO A 5 -74.19 43.32 5.41
CA PRO A 5 -73.71 42.50 4.30
C PRO A 5 -74.68 42.54 3.11
N THR A 6 -74.24 42.09 1.93
CA THR A 6 -75.15 41.54 0.92
C THR A 6 -74.44 40.43 0.15
N LEU A 7 -75.03 39.24 0.25
CA LEU A 7 -74.68 38.03 -0.48
C LEU A 7 -75.83 37.78 -1.45
N VAL A 8 -75.55 37.57 -2.74
CA VAL A 8 -76.54 37.00 -3.67
C VAL A 8 -75.89 35.89 -4.49
N LEU A 9 -76.53 34.73 -4.34
CA LEU A 9 -76.49 33.46 -5.05
C LEU A 9 -76.07 33.51 -6.52
N ALA A 10 -75.13 32.64 -6.91
CA ALA A 10 -74.95 32.20 -8.28
C ALA A 10 -75.18 30.68 -8.35
N GLY A 11 -76.07 30.29 -9.26
CA GLY A 11 -76.63 28.95 -9.39
C GLY A 11 -75.63 27.89 -9.86
N ILE A 12 -75.96 26.67 -9.48
CA ILE A 12 -75.27 25.43 -9.83
C ILE A 12 -75.71 25.01 -11.24
N THR A 13 -74.76 24.88 -12.16
CA THR A 13 -74.92 24.08 -13.39
C THR A 13 -73.90 22.96 -13.38
N ALA A 14 -74.39 21.73 -13.25
CA ALA A 14 -73.62 20.51 -13.41
C ALA A 14 -73.34 20.27 -14.90
N ALA A 15 -72.07 20.11 -15.26
CA ALA A 15 -71.65 19.52 -16.53
C ALA A 15 -70.84 18.26 -16.22
N VAL A 16 -71.35 17.12 -16.69
CA VAL A 16 -70.68 15.83 -16.62
C VAL A 16 -69.68 15.75 -17.77
N SER A 17 -68.39 15.76 -17.45
CA SER A 17 -67.32 15.50 -18.41
C SER A 17 -66.81 14.07 -18.20
N ALA A 18 -66.97 13.23 -19.22
CA ALA A 18 -66.41 11.89 -19.27
C ALA A 18 -64.88 11.97 -19.45
N THR A 19 -64.13 11.61 -18.40
CA THR A 19 -62.67 11.47 -18.46
C THR A 19 -62.29 10.13 -19.08
N THR A 20 -61.75 10.17 -20.29
CA THR A 20 -61.00 9.06 -20.89
C THR A 20 -59.68 8.86 -20.14
N LEU A 21 -59.49 7.72 -19.47
CA LEU A 21 -58.19 7.32 -18.93
C LEU A 21 -57.30 6.80 -20.07
N ALA A 22 -56.23 7.52 -20.36
CA ALA A 22 -55.08 6.97 -21.08
C ALA A 22 -54.09 6.37 -20.05
N PRO A 23 -53.57 5.14 -20.25
CA PRO A 23 -52.53 4.62 -19.37
C PRO A 23 -51.22 5.34 -19.65
N SER A 24 -50.67 6.01 -18.65
CA SER A 24 -49.30 6.50 -18.67
C SER A 24 -48.34 5.32 -18.58
N ALA A 25 -47.70 4.94 -19.68
CA ALA A 25 -46.56 4.04 -19.67
C ALA A 25 -45.38 4.75 -18.97
N HIS A 26 -45.31 4.64 -17.65
CA HIS A 26 -44.07 4.92 -16.92
C HIS A 26 -43.15 3.72 -17.11
N ALA A 27 -42.30 3.80 -18.13
CA ALA A 27 -41.11 2.97 -18.17
C ALA A 27 -40.27 3.35 -16.94
N GLY A 28 -40.37 2.53 -15.89
CA GLY A 28 -39.51 2.67 -14.72
C GLY A 28 -38.06 2.55 -15.18
N THR A 29 -37.30 3.63 -15.01
CA THR A 29 -35.85 3.56 -15.03
C THR A 29 -35.44 2.48 -14.03
N PRO A 30 -34.69 1.43 -14.42
CA PRO A 30 -34.13 0.52 -13.45
C PRO A 30 -33.31 1.36 -12.48
N ALA A 31 -33.55 1.21 -11.18
CA ALA A 31 -32.60 1.68 -10.18
C ALA A 31 -31.20 1.17 -10.60
N PRO A 32 -30.13 1.96 -10.40
CA PRO A 32 -28.80 1.47 -10.72
C PRO A 32 -28.62 0.17 -9.93
N HIS A 33 -28.65 -0.94 -10.65
CA HIS A 33 -28.24 -2.21 -10.11
C HIS A 33 -26.83 -1.96 -9.59
N ASP A 34 -26.62 -2.20 -8.28
CA ASP A 34 -25.29 -2.43 -7.73
C ASP A 34 -24.56 -3.30 -8.74
N ARG A 35 -23.64 -2.72 -9.51
CA ARG A 35 -22.57 -3.50 -10.11
C ARG A 35 -21.94 -4.15 -8.89
N PRO A 36 -21.89 -5.49 -8.78
CA PRO A 36 -21.02 -6.06 -7.77
C PRO A 36 -19.65 -5.45 -8.09
N ALA A 37 -19.13 -4.65 -7.15
CA ALA A 37 -17.73 -4.25 -7.19
C ALA A 37 -16.99 -5.57 -7.44
N ALA A 38 -16.22 -5.63 -8.53
CA ALA A 38 -15.31 -6.74 -8.70
C ALA A 38 -14.46 -6.71 -7.42
N ARG A 39 -14.74 -7.65 -6.51
CA ARG A 39 -13.96 -7.80 -5.29
C ARG A 39 -12.62 -8.29 -5.81
N CYS A 40 -11.62 -7.42 -5.84
CA CYS A 40 -10.22 -7.82 -5.92
C CYS A 40 -10.04 -8.97 -4.92
N ALA A 41 -9.89 -10.17 -5.44
CA ALA A 41 -9.77 -11.36 -4.62
C ALA A 41 -8.33 -11.46 -4.10
N HIS A 42 -7.37 -10.93 -4.87
CA HIS A 42 -5.96 -11.05 -4.64
C HIS A 42 -5.26 -9.68 -4.70
N PRO A 43 -4.18 -9.48 -3.93
CA PRO A 43 -3.27 -8.35 -4.09
C PRO A 43 -2.83 -8.04 -5.51
N ALA A 44 -2.63 -9.07 -6.36
CA ALA A 44 -2.28 -8.91 -7.77
C ALA A 44 -3.38 -8.26 -8.62
N ASP A 45 -4.62 -8.18 -8.13
CA ASP A 45 -5.69 -7.41 -8.77
C ASP A 45 -5.53 -5.89 -8.54
N VAL A 46 -4.69 -5.49 -7.58
CA VAL A 46 -4.47 -4.10 -7.15
C VAL A 46 -3.09 -3.59 -7.58
N LEU A 47 -2.04 -4.41 -7.41
CA LEU A 47 -0.66 -4.08 -7.77
C LEU A 47 -0.19 -5.01 -8.89
N ASP A 48 0.65 -4.48 -9.79
CA ASP A 48 1.37 -5.33 -10.74
C ASP A 48 2.49 -6.09 -10.01
N LEU A 49 2.25 -7.38 -9.76
CA LEU A 49 3.15 -8.27 -9.05
C LEU A 49 3.92 -9.21 -9.98
N THR A 50 3.87 -9.00 -11.30
CA THR A 50 4.50 -9.91 -12.28
C THR A 50 5.99 -10.09 -12.00
N ASN A 51 6.70 -9.00 -11.71
CA ASN A 51 8.14 -9.00 -11.45
C ASN A 51 8.44 -8.90 -9.95
N TRP A 52 7.78 -9.71 -9.13
CA TRP A 52 7.99 -9.75 -7.68
C TRP A 52 7.87 -11.18 -7.14
N LYS A 53 8.60 -11.47 -6.07
CA LYS A 53 8.29 -12.56 -5.13
C LYS A 53 7.91 -11.95 -3.78
N LEU A 54 7.18 -12.68 -2.96
CA LEU A 54 6.77 -12.26 -1.61
C LEU A 54 7.45 -13.13 -0.57
N THR A 55 8.08 -12.51 0.44
CA THR A 55 8.52 -13.20 1.66
C THR A 55 7.50 -12.93 2.77
N LEU A 56 7.05 -13.98 3.47
CA LEU A 56 6.09 -13.90 4.59
C LEU A 56 6.78 -14.06 5.95
N PRO A 57 6.21 -13.53 7.04
CA PRO A 57 6.75 -13.69 8.40
C PRO A 57 6.24 -14.99 9.05
N THR A 58 6.13 -16.04 8.22
CA THR A 58 5.67 -17.39 8.57
C THR A 58 6.58 -18.39 7.90
N GLY A 59 6.66 -19.62 8.39
CA GLY A 59 7.55 -20.63 7.84
C GLY A 59 8.21 -21.41 8.96
N ASP A 60 9.32 -22.04 8.63
CA ASP A 60 10.18 -22.68 9.62
C ASP A 60 11.18 -21.66 10.19
N ASP A 61 11.80 -22.00 11.32
CA ASP A 61 12.80 -21.13 11.97
C ASP A 61 13.94 -20.79 11.00
N GLU A 62 14.28 -19.50 10.91
CA GLU A 62 15.24 -18.94 9.94
C GLU A 62 14.90 -19.13 8.44
N ASP A 63 13.73 -19.70 8.11
CA ASP A 63 13.30 -20.05 6.74
C ASP A 63 11.86 -19.55 6.46
N PRO A 64 11.70 -18.24 6.20
CA PRO A 64 10.39 -17.66 5.91
C PRO A 64 9.86 -18.16 4.57
N THR A 65 8.56 -18.42 4.53
CA THR A 65 7.86 -18.84 3.32
C THR A 65 7.95 -17.76 2.25
N GLU A 66 8.49 -18.14 1.09
CA GLU A 66 8.48 -17.32 -0.11
C GLU A 66 7.42 -17.80 -1.10
N ILE A 67 6.73 -16.85 -1.73
CA ILE A 67 5.73 -17.10 -2.77
C ILE A 67 6.19 -16.43 -4.06
N THR A 68 6.41 -17.23 -5.09
CA THR A 68 6.86 -16.78 -6.43
C THR A 68 5.75 -16.88 -7.46
N GLN A 69 6.01 -16.39 -8.67
CA GLN A 69 5.11 -16.62 -9.80
C GLN A 69 5.15 -18.10 -10.25
N PRO A 70 4.03 -18.66 -10.74
CA PRO A 70 2.73 -18.03 -10.97
C PRO A 70 1.79 -18.02 -9.73
N GLU A 71 2.20 -18.58 -8.59
CA GLU A 71 1.33 -18.66 -7.40
C GLU A 71 0.97 -17.27 -6.87
N LEU A 72 1.94 -16.35 -6.83
CA LEU A 72 1.75 -14.99 -6.33
C LEU A 72 0.60 -14.24 -7.03
N ALA A 73 0.36 -14.48 -8.32
CA ALA A 73 -0.71 -13.85 -9.09
C ALA A 73 -2.13 -14.13 -8.55
N ALA A 74 -2.32 -15.21 -7.78
CA ALA A 74 -3.59 -15.56 -7.15
C ALA A 74 -3.44 -15.82 -5.64
N PHE A 75 -2.35 -15.34 -5.04
CA PHE A 75 -2.05 -15.58 -3.63
C PHE A 75 -2.67 -14.52 -2.73
N SER A 76 -3.11 -14.92 -1.53
CA SER A 76 -3.46 -14.01 -0.44
C SER A 76 -3.34 -14.75 0.88
N ALA A 77 -2.81 -14.11 1.92
CA ALA A 77 -2.66 -14.69 3.24
C ALA A 77 -2.98 -13.66 4.32
N ALA A 78 -4.15 -13.74 4.94
CA ALA A 78 -4.49 -12.86 6.05
C ALA A 78 -3.83 -13.35 7.37
N PRO A 79 -3.30 -12.44 8.21
CA PRO A 79 -3.36 -10.98 8.07
C PRO A 79 -2.19 -10.34 7.32
N TRP A 80 -1.18 -11.11 6.90
CA TRP A 80 0.12 -10.63 6.43
C TRP A 80 0.12 -9.96 5.06
N PHE A 81 -0.66 -10.49 4.11
CA PHE A 81 -0.69 -10.05 2.73
C PHE A 81 -2.09 -10.21 2.13
N ARG A 82 -2.82 -9.12 1.95
CA ARG A 82 -4.18 -9.15 1.38
C ARG A 82 -4.57 -7.84 0.72
N ALA A 83 -5.43 -7.90 -0.29
CA ALA A 83 -6.10 -6.73 -0.82
C ALA A 83 -7.06 -6.14 0.24
N GLU A 84 -7.17 -4.82 0.29
CA GLU A 84 -8.18 -4.16 1.10
C GLU A 84 -9.56 -4.29 0.44
N ALA A 85 -10.62 -4.23 1.25
CA ALA A 85 -11.99 -4.43 0.77
C ALA A 85 -12.43 -3.42 -0.31
N GLY A 86 -11.77 -2.26 -0.37
CA GLY A 86 -12.01 -1.19 -1.35
C GLY A 86 -11.28 -1.38 -2.69
N CYS A 87 -10.38 -2.36 -2.81
CA CYS A 87 -9.55 -2.59 -4.00
C CYS A 87 -8.65 -1.42 -4.40
N ASP A 88 -8.24 -0.64 -3.41
CA ASP A 88 -7.43 0.56 -3.56
C ASP A 88 -6.02 0.38 -3.00
N ALA A 89 -5.77 -0.67 -2.22
CA ALA A 89 -4.45 -0.99 -1.71
C ALA A 89 -4.28 -2.46 -1.29
N VAL A 90 -3.03 -2.82 -1.06
CA VAL A 90 -2.59 -4.08 -0.47
C VAL A 90 -2.01 -3.81 0.91
N ARG A 91 -2.42 -4.62 1.88
CA ARG A 91 -1.89 -4.60 3.25
C ARG A 91 -0.75 -5.59 3.37
N PHE A 92 0.35 -5.11 3.94
CA PHE A 92 1.52 -5.87 4.38
C PHE A 92 1.64 -5.76 5.91
N ARG A 93 1.76 -6.89 6.60
CA ARG A 93 1.87 -6.92 8.06
C ARG A 93 2.90 -7.95 8.51
N ALA A 94 3.80 -7.55 9.40
CA ALA A 94 4.72 -8.45 10.09
C ALA A 94 4.69 -8.17 11.60
N ALA A 95 4.45 -9.21 12.39
CA ALA A 95 4.42 -9.11 13.84
C ALA A 95 5.79 -9.40 14.44
N VAL A 96 6.07 -8.89 15.64
CA VAL A 96 7.36 -9.04 16.33
C VAL A 96 7.71 -10.49 16.68
N ASP A 97 6.72 -11.40 16.68
CA ASP A 97 6.88 -12.85 16.86
C ASP A 97 6.90 -13.61 15.53
N GLY A 98 7.02 -12.91 14.40
CA GLY A 98 7.09 -13.50 13.07
C GLY A 98 8.42 -14.21 12.80
N VAL A 99 8.39 -15.18 11.89
CA VAL A 99 9.59 -15.86 11.39
C VAL A 99 10.49 -14.86 10.66
N THR A 100 11.81 -15.03 10.83
CA THR A 100 12.82 -14.20 10.19
C THR A 100 13.66 -15.03 9.23
N THR A 101 14.24 -14.38 8.22
CA THR A 101 15.26 -15.00 7.36
C THR A 101 16.53 -15.22 8.16
N GLY A 102 17.22 -16.35 7.97
CA GLY A 102 18.56 -16.57 8.51
C GLY A 102 19.48 -15.38 8.24
N GLY A 103 20.18 -14.91 9.27
CA GLY A 103 21.02 -13.70 9.22
C GLY A 103 20.28 -12.38 9.46
N SER A 104 18.94 -12.36 9.46
CA SER A 104 18.14 -11.19 9.82
C SER A 104 17.42 -11.41 11.15
N ALA A 105 17.46 -10.41 12.02
CA ALA A 105 16.80 -10.45 13.32
C ALA A 105 15.30 -10.05 13.27
N TYR A 106 14.80 -9.64 12.11
CA TYR A 106 13.51 -8.95 11.99
C TYR A 106 12.56 -9.60 10.97
N PRO A 107 11.26 -9.68 11.30
CA PRO A 107 10.25 -10.30 10.44
C PRO A 107 9.74 -9.35 9.37
N ARG A 108 9.33 -9.91 8.22
CA ARG A 108 8.84 -9.13 7.07
C ARG A 108 7.66 -9.78 6.38
N ALA A 109 6.75 -8.95 5.88
CA ALA A 109 5.84 -9.28 4.79
C ALA A 109 6.20 -8.33 3.65
N GLU A 110 7.03 -8.76 2.71
CA GLU A 110 7.74 -7.84 1.83
C GLU A 110 8.00 -8.43 0.46
N LEU A 111 7.81 -7.61 -0.57
CA LEU A 111 8.11 -7.95 -1.94
C LEU A 111 9.61 -7.77 -2.21
N ARG A 112 10.19 -8.71 -2.96
CA ARG A 112 11.55 -8.67 -3.51
C ARG A 112 11.44 -8.64 -5.03
N GLU A 113 12.04 -7.63 -5.66
CA GLU A 113 11.97 -7.39 -7.11
C GLU A 113 12.47 -8.61 -7.90
N MET A 114 11.76 -9.02 -8.93
CA MET A 114 12.16 -10.11 -9.82
C MET A 114 12.27 -9.55 -11.25
N THR A 115 12.71 -10.38 -12.20
CA THR A 115 12.70 -10.06 -13.63
C THR A 115 12.12 -11.23 -14.42
N GLU A 116 12.00 -11.07 -15.74
CA GLU A 116 11.53 -12.10 -16.68
C GLU A 116 10.20 -12.75 -16.26
N GLY A 117 9.25 -11.95 -15.77
CA GLY A 117 7.94 -12.46 -15.36
C GLY A 117 7.92 -13.13 -13.99
N GLY A 118 8.91 -12.86 -13.14
CA GLY A 118 9.03 -13.44 -11.80
C GLY A 118 9.87 -14.72 -11.75
N GLU A 119 10.52 -15.09 -12.85
CA GLU A 119 11.32 -16.32 -12.96
C GLU A 119 12.71 -16.14 -12.33
N ASP A 120 13.34 -14.99 -12.57
CA ASP A 120 14.70 -14.70 -12.14
C ASP A 120 14.75 -13.56 -11.12
N GLU A 121 15.74 -13.64 -10.24
CA GLU A 121 16.04 -12.57 -9.29
C GLU A 121 16.61 -11.35 -10.02
N ALA A 122 16.02 -10.17 -9.79
CA ALA A 122 16.59 -8.93 -10.31
C ALA A 122 17.95 -8.65 -9.66
N ALA A 123 18.90 -8.19 -10.47
CA ALA A 123 20.22 -7.75 -10.05
C ALA A 123 20.69 -6.68 -11.04
N TRP A 124 20.74 -5.41 -10.61
CA TRP A 124 21.09 -4.29 -11.47
C TRP A 124 22.21 -3.43 -10.89
N SER A 125 22.92 -2.72 -11.78
CA SER A 125 24.08 -1.88 -11.44
C SER A 125 23.71 -0.41 -11.33
N THR A 126 24.16 0.26 -10.27
CA THR A 126 23.99 1.72 -10.16
C THR A 126 24.80 2.50 -11.19
N THR A 127 25.79 1.87 -11.84
CA THR A 127 26.67 2.50 -12.83
C THR A 127 26.29 2.17 -14.28
N ASP A 128 25.25 1.37 -14.51
CA ASP A 128 24.78 1.01 -15.86
C ASP A 128 23.25 1.10 -15.98
N GLY A 129 22.78 2.11 -16.71
CA GLY A 129 21.37 2.40 -16.90
C GLY A 129 20.78 3.33 -15.84
N THR A 130 19.45 3.37 -15.77
CA THR A 130 18.69 4.07 -14.74
C THR A 130 17.60 3.15 -14.21
N HIS A 131 17.58 2.95 -12.89
CA HIS A 131 16.63 2.08 -12.21
C HIS A 131 15.77 2.93 -11.29
N THR A 132 14.46 2.79 -11.36
CA THR A 132 13.53 3.63 -10.61
C THR A 132 12.47 2.79 -9.92
N LEU A 133 12.29 3.03 -8.63
CA LEU A 133 11.16 2.56 -7.84
C LEU A 133 10.27 3.75 -7.49
N VAL A 134 8.96 3.59 -7.65
CA VAL A 134 7.95 4.51 -7.13
C VAL A 134 6.89 3.70 -6.38
N VAL A 135 6.74 3.97 -5.09
CA VAL A 135 5.75 3.34 -4.20
C VAL A 135 4.86 4.41 -3.59
N ARG A 136 3.53 4.22 -3.63
CA ARG A 136 2.62 4.99 -2.77
C ARG A 136 2.20 4.14 -1.60
N GLU A 137 2.60 4.55 -0.42
CA GLU A 137 2.44 3.78 0.79
C GLU A 137 2.00 4.62 1.99
N ALA A 138 1.48 3.94 3.00
CA ALA A 138 1.22 4.50 4.31
C ALA A 138 1.59 3.46 5.37
N PHE A 139 2.41 3.84 6.34
CA PHE A 139 2.53 3.09 7.60
C PHE A 139 1.23 3.24 8.40
N THR A 140 0.60 2.12 8.76
CA THR A 140 -0.72 2.09 9.44
C THR A 140 -0.66 1.49 10.85
N ALA A 141 0.43 0.81 11.20
CA ALA A 141 0.71 0.35 12.55
C ALA A 141 2.22 0.26 12.79
N LEU A 142 2.63 0.49 14.03
CA LEU A 142 4.00 0.33 14.49
C LEU A 142 4.02 -0.66 15.67
N PRO A 143 5.09 -1.44 15.84
CA PRO A 143 5.25 -2.28 17.02
C PRO A 143 5.44 -1.43 18.29
N GLU A 144 5.15 -2.02 19.45
CA GLU A 144 5.32 -1.41 20.77
C GLU A 144 6.81 -1.30 21.14
N GLU A 145 7.18 -0.37 22.02
CA GLU A 145 8.54 -0.13 22.57
C GLU A 145 9.63 0.29 21.56
N ARG A 146 9.65 -0.34 20.38
CA ARG A 146 10.55 -0.06 19.27
C ARG A 146 9.75 0.19 18.00
N PRO A 147 9.03 1.34 17.90
CA PRO A 147 8.01 1.61 16.89
C PRO A 147 8.59 1.91 15.51
N TYR A 148 9.33 0.95 14.96
CA TYR A 148 10.20 1.12 13.80
C TYR A 148 9.77 0.17 12.67
N VAL A 149 9.49 0.71 11.49
CA VAL A 149 9.09 -0.08 10.31
C VAL A 149 9.75 0.50 9.06
N VAL A 150 10.16 -0.38 8.15
CA VAL A 150 10.68 -0.03 6.83
C VAL A 150 9.62 -0.38 5.77
N GLY A 151 9.40 0.56 4.83
CA GLY A 151 8.37 0.49 3.79
C GLY A 151 8.89 0.17 2.38
N ALA A 152 9.96 0.86 1.97
CA ALA A 152 10.59 0.71 0.66
C ALA A 152 12.12 0.72 0.76
N GLN A 153 12.80 -0.03 -0.10
CA GLN A 153 14.26 -0.26 0.00
C GLN A 153 14.93 -0.36 -1.36
N VAL A 154 16.20 0.03 -1.39
CA VAL A 154 17.23 -0.53 -2.26
C VAL A 154 18.11 -1.44 -1.42
N HIS A 155 18.27 -2.69 -1.84
CA HIS A 155 19.18 -3.66 -1.23
C HIS A 155 20.27 -4.03 -2.24
N GLY A 156 21.48 -4.35 -1.78
CA GLY A 156 22.59 -4.72 -2.65
C GLY A 156 23.61 -5.60 -1.92
N GLY A 157 24.13 -6.63 -2.60
CA GLY A 157 24.98 -7.62 -1.95
C GLY A 157 24.30 -8.25 -0.72
N ASP A 158 24.97 -8.18 0.43
CA ASP A 158 24.55 -8.83 1.67
C ASP A 158 23.68 -7.94 2.59
N ASP A 159 23.48 -6.65 2.29
CA ASP A 159 22.80 -5.71 3.21
C ASP A 159 21.95 -4.61 2.52
N ASP A 160 21.15 -3.89 3.31
CA ASP A 160 20.40 -2.74 2.80
C ASP A 160 21.33 -1.56 2.44
N VAL A 161 21.05 -0.93 1.30
CA VAL A 161 21.81 0.24 0.83
C VAL A 161 21.14 1.52 1.33
N THR A 162 19.84 1.65 1.09
CA THR A 162 19.05 2.79 1.56
C THR A 162 17.57 2.42 1.65
N VAL A 163 16.89 2.88 2.69
CA VAL A 163 15.48 2.55 2.95
C VAL A 163 14.67 3.75 3.43
N PHE A 164 13.36 3.74 3.17
CA PHE A 164 12.38 4.57 3.88
C PHE A 164 12.01 3.92 5.21
N ARG A 165 12.44 4.54 6.31
CA ARG A 165 12.30 4.03 7.68
C ARG A 165 11.49 4.99 8.53
N LEU A 166 10.37 4.52 9.08
CA LEU A 166 9.61 5.25 10.08
C LEU A 166 10.05 4.84 11.49
N GLU A 167 10.35 5.81 12.35
CA GLU A 167 10.57 5.63 13.79
C GLU A 167 9.62 6.53 14.60
N GLY A 168 8.54 5.95 15.14
CA GLY A 168 7.48 6.74 15.77
C GLY A 168 6.80 7.66 14.75
N SER A 169 7.01 8.98 14.87
CA SER A 169 6.52 9.98 13.90
C SER A 169 7.61 10.48 12.94
N ARG A 170 8.82 9.95 13.01
CA ARG A 170 9.96 10.45 12.24
C ARG A 170 10.26 9.54 11.06
N LEU A 171 10.08 10.06 9.86
CA LEU A 171 10.38 9.36 8.61
C LEU A 171 11.78 9.73 8.15
N TYR A 172 12.60 8.71 7.88
CA TYR A 172 13.98 8.85 7.45
C TYR A 172 14.23 8.15 6.11
N VAL A 173 15.25 8.63 5.39
CA VAL A 173 16.01 7.86 4.40
C VAL A 173 17.35 7.49 5.02
N THR A 174 17.75 6.22 4.94
CA THR A 174 19.01 5.71 5.51
C THR A 174 20.17 5.75 4.50
N ASP A 175 21.40 5.62 5.00
CA ASP A 175 22.61 5.34 4.21
C ASP A 175 23.37 4.19 4.89
N GLY A 176 23.12 2.96 4.41
CA GLY A 176 23.51 1.72 5.08
C GLY A 176 23.15 1.71 6.57
N ASP A 177 24.15 1.48 7.42
CA ASP A 177 24.02 1.47 8.88
C ASP A 177 23.61 2.83 9.50
N ASP A 178 23.77 3.94 8.79
CA ASP A 178 23.28 5.24 9.26
C ASP A 178 21.76 5.35 9.07
N ARG A 179 21.05 4.85 10.08
CA ARG A 179 19.59 4.84 10.15
C ARG A 179 18.97 6.24 10.20
N HIS A 180 19.75 7.29 10.47
CA HIS A 180 19.26 8.67 10.60
C HIS A 180 19.94 9.64 9.61
N HIS A 181 20.50 9.12 8.51
CA HIS A 181 21.17 9.90 7.46
C HIS A 181 20.40 11.15 7.04
N HIS A 182 19.12 11.00 6.67
CA HIS A 182 18.27 12.13 6.28
C HIS A 182 16.88 12.04 6.90
N LEU A 183 16.49 13.08 7.65
CA LEU A 183 15.13 13.23 8.18
C LEU A 183 14.24 13.88 7.11
N VAL A 184 13.22 13.14 6.66
CA VAL A 184 12.22 13.62 5.69
C VAL A 184 11.15 14.46 6.39
N THR A 185 10.61 13.93 7.50
CA THR A 185 9.69 14.66 8.39
C THR A 185 9.75 14.08 9.81
N ASP A 186 9.48 14.90 10.83
CA ASP A 186 9.32 14.49 12.22
C ASP A 186 7.87 14.43 12.72
N ASP A 187 6.90 14.72 11.85
CA ASP A 187 5.47 14.81 12.16
C ASP A 187 4.58 13.82 11.38
N TYR A 188 5.14 12.70 10.92
CA TYR A 188 4.37 11.68 10.19
C TYR A 188 3.21 11.13 11.04
N GLU A 189 1.99 11.25 10.52
CA GLU A 189 0.78 10.67 11.11
C GLU A 189 0.47 9.32 10.46
N LEU A 190 0.28 8.27 11.27
CA LEU A 190 -0.09 6.94 10.76
C LEU A 190 -1.33 7.00 9.85
N GLY A 191 -1.27 6.28 8.73
CA GLY A 191 -2.29 6.30 7.68
C GLY A 191 -2.15 7.42 6.66
N THR A 192 -1.22 8.37 6.84
CA THR A 192 -0.92 9.38 5.82
C THR A 192 -0.23 8.72 4.63
N GLU A 193 -0.88 8.74 3.47
CA GLU A 193 -0.29 8.23 2.25
C GLU A 193 0.77 9.22 1.71
N PHE A 194 1.90 8.67 1.28
CA PHE A 194 2.96 9.41 0.62
C PHE A 194 3.56 8.61 -0.54
N GLU A 195 4.27 9.29 -1.43
CA GLU A 195 5.03 8.66 -2.51
C GLU A 195 6.51 8.59 -2.12
N ALA A 196 7.01 7.36 -1.92
CA ALA A 196 8.43 7.04 -1.80
C ALA A 196 9.01 6.79 -3.20
N GLY A 197 10.15 7.38 -3.51
CA GLY A 197 10.84 7.18 -4.78
C GLY A 197 12.33 6.96 -4.61
N PHE A 198 12.88 6.05 -5.40
CA PHE A 198 14.33 5.89 -5.59
C PHE A 198 14.67 5.96 -7.07
N VAL A 199 15.74 6.67 -7.41
CA VAL A 199 16.33 6.69 -8.75
C VAL A 199 17.82 6.37 -8.61
N ALA A 200 18.23 5.18 -9.06
CA ALA A 200 19.61 4.74 -9.08
C ALA A 200 20.21 4.92 -10.48
N LYS A 201 21.34 5.64 -10.57
CA LYS A 201 22.12 5.87 -11.79
C LYS A 201 23.46 6.51 -11.44
N ASP A 202 24.41 6.47 -12.37
CA ASP A 202 25.71 7.17 -12.25
C ASP A 202 26.48 6.89 -10.94
N GLY A 203 26.27 5.73 -10.30
CA GLY A 203 26.90 5.36 -9.02
C GLY A 203 26.26 6.00 -7.78
N GLU A 204 25.03 6.50 -7.91
CA GLU A 204 24.29 7.17 -6.85
C GLU A 204 22.82 6.72 -6.82
N ILE A 205 22.18 6.90 -5.67
CA ILE A 205 20.75 6.66 -5.47
C ILE A 205 20.12 7.92 -4.90
N ASP A 206 19.28 8.58 -5.70
CA ASP A 206 18.48 9.71 -5.26
C ASP A 206 17.18 9.23 -4.62
N ALA A 207 16.86 9.75 -3.43
CA ALA A 207 15.60 9.49 -2.75
C ALA A 207 14.62 10.67 -2.91
N TYR A 208 13.35 10.35 -3.10
CA TYR A 208 12.27 11.33 -3.31
C TYR A 208 11.08 11.07 -2.38
N TYR A 209 10.54 12.13 -1.80
CA TYR A 209 9.32 12.11 -0.99
C TYR A 209 8.27 13.03 -1.63
N ASN A 210 7.12 12.46 -2.02
CA ASN A 210 6.05 13.18 -2.71
C ASN A 210 6.54 13.94 -3.96
N GLY A 211 7.44 13.30 -4.72
CA GLY A 211 8.07 13.86 -5.92
C GLY A 211 9.11 14.95 -5.68
N ARG A 212 9.44 15.26 -4.41
CA ARG A 212 10.51 16.19 -4.06
C ARG A 212 11.79 15.41 -3.75
N PHE A 213 12.90 15.88 -4.29
CA PHE A 213 14.22 15.35 -3.95
C PHE A 213 14.51 15.58 -2.46
N GLU A 214 15.02 14.54 -1.78
CA GLU A 214 15.35 14.57 -0.36
C GLU A 214 16.86 14.49 -0.14
N THR A 215 17.51 13.44 -0.63
CA THR A 215 18.94 13.18 -0.46
C THR A 215 19.48 12.27 -1.56
N THR A 216 20.81 12.17 -1.62
CA THR A 216 21.54 11.26 -2.49
C THR A 216 22.43 10.36 -1.62
N VAL A 217 22.44 9.06 -1.91
CA VAL A 217 23.33 8.05 -1.32
C VAL A 217 24.33 7.60 -2.40
N ALA A 218 25.62 7.74 -2.13
CA ALA A 218 26.65 7.25 -3.03
C ALA A 218 26.75 5.73 -2.92
N HIS A 219 26.61 5.01 -4.02
CA HIS A 219 26.62 3.55 -4.03
C HIS A 219 27.07 3.01 -5.38
N ASP A 220 28.22 2.33 -5.40
CA ASP A 220 28.76 1.64 -6.57
C ASP A 220 28.61 0.12 -6.35
N GLY A 221 27.48 -0.43 -6.80
CA GLY A 221 27.14 -1.85 -6.65
C GLY A 221 26.42 -2.38 -7.88
N ASP A 222 26.59 -3.67 -8.17
CA ASP A 222 26.14 -4.34 -9.40
C ASP A 222 25.07 -5.43 -9.19
N THR A 223 24.66 -5.66 -7.94
CA THR A 223 23.72 -6.72 -7.53
C THR A 223 22.50 -6.16 -6.80
N ASN A 224 22.08 -4.95 -7.15
CA ASN A 224 21.01 -4.28 -6.44
C ASN A 224 19.63 -4.77 -6.88
N TYR A 225 18.66 -4.61 -5.98
CA TYR A 225 17.26 -4.85 -6.24
C TYR A 225 16.37 -4.02 -5.31
N PHE A 226 15.14 -3.77 -5.74
CA PHE A 226 14.14 -3.07 -4.95
C PHE A 226 13.36 -4.00 -4.02
N LYS A 227 12.88 -3.44 -2.91
CA LYS A 227 11.93 -4.10 -2.00
C LYS A 227 10.84 -3.13 -1.57
N ALA A 228 9.64 -3.66 -1.32
CA ALA A 228 8.53 -2.86 -0.80
C ALA A 228 7.56 -3.73 0.03
N GLY A 229 7.13 -3.24 1.19
CA GLY A 229 6.21 -3.96 2.08
C GLY A 229 6.32 -3.51 3.53
N ALA A 230 6.14 -4.43 4.47
CA ALA A 230 6.29 -4.17 5.90
C ALA A 230 7.45 -4.97 6.46
N TYR A 231 8.60 -4.33 6.63
CA TYR A 231 9.75 -4.89 7.33
C TYR A 231 9.82 -4.31 8.75
N THR A 232 9.39 -5.10 9.73
CA THR A 232 9.17 -4.63 11.11
C THR A 232 10.48 -4.68 11.87
N GLN A 233 11.01 -3.52 12.22
CA GLN A 233 12.32 -3.39 12.86
C GLN A 233 12.17 -3.54 14.37
N ALA A 234 11.57 -4.64 14.78
CA ALA A 234 11.36 -5.07 16.16
C ALA A 234 11.11 -6.58 16.20
N ASN A 235 11.51 -7.21 17.30
CA ASN A 235 11.28 -8.63 17.57
C ASN A 235 11.00 -8.84 19.07
N CYS A 236 10.74 -10.08 19.47
CA CYS A 236 10.45 -10.41 20.87
C CYS A 236 11.57 -10.08 21.88
N ASP A 237 12.80 -9.82 21.43
CA ASP A 237 13.91 -9.45 22.33
C ASP A 237 13.93 -7.95 22.67
N ASN A 238 13.26 -7.11 21.86
CA ASN A 238 13.31 -5.65 22.01
C ASN A 238 11.94 -4.96 21.88
N SER A 239 10.86 -5.74 21.89
CA SER A 239 9.50 -5.24 21.83
C SER A 239 8.53 -6.22 22.51
N GLU A 240 7.92 -5.76 23.60
CA GLU A 240 6.84 -6.46 24.28
C GLU A 240 5.47 -5.84 24.00
N PRO A 241 4.39 -6.65 23.91
CA PRO A 241 4.36 -8.09 24.11
C PRO A 241 4.89 -8.87 22.88
N CYS A 242 5.59 -9.98 23.11
CA CYS A 242 5.92 -10.97 22.08
C CYS A 242 4.65 -11.69 21.62
N ALA A 243 3.95 -11.11 20.64
CA ALA A 243 2.67 -11.61 20.16
C ALA A 243 2.30 -11.03 18.79
N ALA A 244 1.56 -11.80 18.00
CA ALA A 244 1.05 -11.45 16.67
C ALA A 244 0.27 -10.11 16.56
N ARG A 245 -0.20 -9.56 17.69
CA ARG A 245 -0.88 -8.26 17.74
C ARG A 245 0.09 -7.08 17.79
N ASN A 246 1.33 -7.29 18.16
CA ASN A 246 2.40 -6.29 18.20
C ASN A 246 3.14 -6.38 16.86
N HIS A 247 2.96 -5.40 15.98
CA HIS A 247 3.31 -5.54 14.56
C HIS A 247 3.59 -4.21 13.88
N GLY A 248 4.40 -4.25 12.83
CA GLY A 248 4.43 -3.22 11.79
C GLY A 248 3.41 -3.52 10.70
N GLU A 249 2.82 -2.47 10.14
CA GLU A 249 1.91 -2.57 9.01
C GLU A 249 2.10 -1.44 8.02
N VAL A 250 2.13 -1.80 6.73
CA VAL A 250 2.21 -0.88 5.60
C VAL A 250 1.07 -1.19 4.63
N ARG A 251 0.42 -0.15 4.13
CA ARG A 251 -0.56 -0.19 3.06
C ARG A 251 0.07 0.38 1.79
N ILE A 252 0.10 -0.38 0.69
CA ILE A 252 0.63 0.07 -0.60
C ILE A 252 -0.51 0.16 -1.62
N SER A 253 -0.73 1.35 -2.17
CA SER A 253 -1.79 1.63 -3.17
C SER A 253 -1.24 1.71 -4.60
N HIS A 254 0.07 1.90 -4.76
CA HIS A 254 0.72 1.92 -6.06
C HIS A 254 2.17 1.43 -5.94
N LEU A 255 2.61 0.63 -6.90
CA LEU A 255 3.97 0.10 -6.99
C LEU A 255 4.39 0.08 -8.45
N ARG A 256 5.52 0.71 -8.77
CA ARG A 256 6.07 0.72 -10.13
C ARG A 256 7.58 0.69 -10.10
N VAL A 257 8.13 -0.19 -10.94
CA VAL A 257 9.56 -0.27 -11.24
C VAL A 257 9.78 0.00 -12.72
N THR A 258 10.86 0.71 -13.05
CA THR A 258 11.33 0.86 -14.44
C THR A 258 12.85 0.79 -14.51
N HIS A 259 13.36 0.22 -15.60
CA HIS A 259 14.77 0.22 -15.97
C HIS A 259 14.93 0.73 -17.41
N SER A 260 15.97 1.52 -17.68
CA SER A 260 16.26 2.09 -19.01
C SER A 260 17.74 2.30 -19.27
#